data_AF-A0A2K4FAX6-F1
#
_entry.id   AF-A0A2K4FAX6-F1
#
_cell.length_a   1.000
_cell.length_b   1.000
_cell.length_c   1.000
_cell.angle_alpha   90.00
_cell.angle_beta   90.00
_cell.angle_gamma   90.00
#
_symmetry.space_group_name_H-M   'P 1'
#
loop_
_entity.id
_entity.type
_entity.pdbx_description
1 polymer ?
#
loop_
_entity_poly.entity_id
_entity_poly.type
_entity_poly.pdbx_seq_one_letter_code
_entity_poly.pdbx_strand_id
1 'polypeptide(L)'
;MSESLWNELEEFWNNGGNIEEKAEKYHYLYEHPESKEKFSWGHHKDEQLEKKSSKSGKVLRWGIPNHVLGDIDKAKVVIGLLNPRTQTEESKNCDTVGEYIRKERTNESNEDVSNEFYVGDTNNGEQLHEFYQNHILSKENVLYKEIKALRKMYEESNESADIFVDKHKEDDIKIVAYYFTKYYSKVFSEGKDSLFKNALKHYTSIFDKMDETKKYTNNKDIEEKFEQALDKIKVANIELIPYRSFKSGSLSNLDNLESSKLSAKILIEKIKKDKDVIIILRSADKWEELFEEYCINEEINYKQDIVSSIYKFKNQSAALSERNIVSALNEDTKGINKIIDKIRDVISLKDFEKYLDDIISKNS
;
A
#
# COMPACT_ATOMS: atom_id res chain seq x y z
N MET A 1 27.15 -12.23 -2.16
CA MET A 1 26.02 -11.98 -1.25
C MET A 1 25.02 -11.17 -2.05
N SER A 2 23.79 -11.62 -2.28
CA SER A 2 22.84 -10.81 -3.04
C SER A 2 22.50 -9.57 -2.22
N GLU A 3 22.70 -8.38 -2.76
CA GLU A 3 22.28 -7.14 -2.11
C GLU A 3 20.76 -7.21 -1.84
N SER A 4 20.37 -6.71 -0.67
CA SER A 4 18.98 -6.60 -0.23
C SER A 4 18.23 -5.66 -1.17
N LEU A 5 17.08 -6.11 -1.72
CA LEU A 5 16.28 -5.27 -2.61
C LEU A 5 15.84 -3.99 -1.91
N TRP A 6 15.56 -4.10 -0.61
CA TRP A 6 15.24 -2.97 0.24
C TRP A 6 16.34 -1.90 0.28
N ASN A 7 17.61 -2.31 0.27
CA ASN A 7 18.72 -1.35 0.40
C ASN A 7 18.81 -0.44 -0.83
N GLU A 8 18.50 -0.96 -2.01
CA GLU A 8 18.48 -0.14 -3.24
C GLU A 8 17.38 0.93 -3.19
N LEU A 9 16.23 0.58 -2.61
CA LEU A 9 15.11 1.50 -2.41
C LEU A 9 15.45 2.58 -1.38
N GLU A 10 16.09 2.21 -0.27
CA GLU A 10 16.59 3.15 0.75
C GLU A 10 17.67 4.06 0.19
N GLU A 11 18.62 3.52 -0.60
CA GLU A 11 19.67 4.32 -1.21
C GLU A 11 19.08 5.38 -2.16
N PHE A 12 18.08 5.01 -2.96
CA PHE A 12 17.40 5.95 -3.84
C PHE A 12 16.74 7.09 -3.06
N TRP A 13 15.95 6.79 -2.03
CA TRP A 13 15.16 7.82 -1.33
C TRP A 13 15.92 8.57 -0.24
N ASN A 14 16.77 7.88 0.53
CA ASN A 14 17.44 8.48 1.69
C ASN A 14 18.78 9.09 1.28
N ASN A 15 19.66 8.30 0.64
CA ASN A 15 21.01 8.75 0.29
C ASN A 15 21.04 9.61 -0.98
N GLY A 16 20.15 9.32 -1.95
CA GLY A 16 20.00 10.09 -3.17
C GLY A 16 18.90 11.16 -3.13
N GLY A 17 17.92 11.01 -2.24
CA GLY A 17 16.68 11.80 -2.27
C GLY A 17 16.56 12.91 -1.22
N ASN A 18 17.50 13.02 -0.27
CA ASN A 18 17.51 13.98 0.85
C ASN A 18 16.18 14.02 1.61
N ILE A 19 15.70 12.85 2.07
CA ILE A 19 14.36 12.76 2.63
C ILE A 19 14.17 13.59 3.91
N GLU A 20 15.19 13.66 4.76
CA GLU A 20 15.16 14.42 6.02
C GLU A 20 14.93 15.92 5.76
N GLU A 21 15.71 16.52 4.86
CA GLU A 21 15.55 17.94 4.46
C GLU A 21 14.16 18.20 3.86
N LYS A 22 13.66 17.27 3.04
CA LYS A 22 12.31 17.38 2.46
C LYS A 22 11.22 17.24 3.50
N ALA A 23 11.37 16.34 4.47
CA ALA A 23 10.45 16.15 5.57
C ALA A 23 10.32 17.43 6.42
N GLU A 24 11.45 18.02 6.81
CA GLU A 24 11.49 19.29 7.55
C GLU A 24 10.82 20.41 6.77
N LYS A 25 11.17 20.55 5.48
CA LYS A 25 10.63 21.61 4.64
C LYS A 25 9.13 21.46 4.35
N TYR A 26 8.67 20.23 4.10
CA TYR A 26 7.25 19.97 3.92
C TYR A 26 6.47 20.24 5.20
N HIS A 27 7.03 19.85 6.35
CA HIS A 27 6.41 20.11 7.64
C HIS A 27 6.38 21.59 8.00
N TYR A 28 7.45 22.34 7.71
CA TYR A 28 7.45 23.79 7.84
C TYR A 28 6.33 24.43 6.99
N LEU A 29 6.16 23.99 5.74
CA LEU A 29 5.06 24.46 4.86
C LEU A 29 3.68 24.05 5.38
N TYR A 30 3.60 22.95 6.13
CA TYR A 30 2.39 22.55 6.84
C TYR A 30 2.08 23.52 7.99
N GLU A 31 3.06 23.85 8.83
CA GLU A 31 2.87 24.81 9.94
C GLU A 31 2.67 26.26 9.45
N HIS A 32 3.28 26.62 8.33
CA HIS A 32 3.29 27.96 7.72
C HIS A 32 2.75 27.99 6.29
N PRO A 33 1.46 27.66 6.08
CA PRO A 33 0.90 27.50 4.73
C PRO A 33 0.82 28.82 3.93
N GLU A 34 1.09 29.97 4.54
CA GLU A 34 1.22 31.28 3.88
C GLU A 34 2.57 31.48 3.19
N SER A 35 3.56 30.64 3.50
CA SER A 35 4.87 30.67 2.86
C SER A 35 4.76 30.45 1.35
N LYS A 36 5.59 31.19 0.61
CA LYS A 36 5.73 31.08 -0.86
C LYS A 36 6.96 30.27 -1.27
N GLU A 37 7.58 29.57 -0.32
CA GLU A 37 8.72 28.74 -0.62
C GLU A 37 8.38 27.64 -1.63
N LYS A 38 9.32 27.41 -2.55
CA LYS A 38 9.22 26.33 -3.53
C LYS A 38 9.63 25.02 -2.88
N PHE A 39 8.85 23.97 -3.11
CA PHE A 39 9.12 22.63 -2.59
C PHE A 39 8.73 21.56 -3.62
N SER A 40 9.44 20.43 -3.55
CA SER A 40 9.19 19.24 -4.36
C SER A 40 9.65 18.01 -3.60
N TRP A 41 8.83 16.96 -3.64
CA TRP A 41 9.24 15.63 -3.19
C TRP A 41 10.09 14.91 -4.23
N GLY A 42 10.09 15.37 -5.49
CA GLY A 42 10.78 14.75 -6.62
C GLY A 42 12.22 14.38 -6.30
N HIS A 43 12.61 13.14 -6.59
CA HIS A 43 14.01 12.74 -6.55
C HIS A 43 14.78 13.48 -7.65
N HIS A 44 16.03 13.86 -7.41
CA HIS A 44 16.81 14.69 -8.35
C HIS A 44 16.94 14.05 -9.75
N LYS A 45 16.99 12.71 -9.80
CA LYS A 45 16.99 11.94 -11.06
C LYS A 45 15.66 12.00 -11.83
N ASP A 46 14.55 12.29 -11.15
CA ASP A 46 13.21 12.39 -11.74
C ASP A 46 12.77 13.84 -12.00
N GLU A 47 13.57 14.84 -11.62
CA GLU A 47 13.26 16.28 -11.75
C GLU A 47 12.96 16.73 -13.19
N GLN A 48 13.32 15.93 -14.18
CA GLN A 48 12.96 16.20 -15.58
C GLN A 48 11.43 16.28 -15.80
N LEU A 49 10.64 15.67 -14.92
CA LEU A 49 9.18 15.81 -14.88
C LEU A 49 8.72 17.24 -14.60
N GLU A 50 9.47 18.02 -13.82
CA GLU A 50 9.11 19.43 -13.54
C GLU A 50 9.25 20.31 -14.78
N LYS A 51 10.19 19.98 -15.67
CA LYS A 51 10.59 20.82 -16.81
C LYS A 51 9.64 20.71 -18.01
N LYS A 52 8.81 19.67 -18.09
CA LYS A 52 7.90 19.44 -19.22
C LYS A 52 6.45 19.59 -18.75
N SER A 53 5.83 20.72 -19.10
CA SER A 53 4.43 21.16 -18.91
C SER A 53 4.01 21.71 -17.54
N SER A 54 3.24 22.81 -17.56
CA SER A 54 2.68 23.51 -16.39
C SER A 54 1.64 22.71 -15.60
N LYS A 55 1.18 21.56 -16.12
CA LYS A 55 0.21 20.67 -15.47
C LYS A 55 0.82 19.38 -14.90
N SER A 56 1.92 18.87 -15.48
CA SER A 56 2.61 17.65 -15.01
C SER A 56 3.70 17.93 -13.97
N GLY A 57 4.34 19.11 -14.00
CA GLY A 57 5.33 19.50 -12.98
C GLY A 57 4.75 19.71 -11.57
N LYS A 58 3.42 19.70 -11.43
CA LYS A 58 2.69 19.78 -10.16
C LYS A 58 2.67 18.43 -9.39
N VAL A 59 2.82 17.31 -10.09
CA VAL A 59 2.75 15.94 -9.53
C VAL A 59 3.86 15.68 -8.51
N LEU A 60 5.05 16.25 -8.72
CA LEU A 60 6.18 16.11 -7.80
C LEU A 60 6.09 16.98 -6.54
N ARG A 61 5.21 17.99 -6.55
CA ARG A 61 5.15 19.02 -5.51
C ARG A 61 4.12 18.75 -4.44
N TRP A 62 3.06 18.01 -4.78
CA TRP A 62 1.91 17.83 -3.89
C TRP A 62 1.76 16.39 -3.45
N GLY A 63 1.39 16.22 -2.17
CA GLY A 63 1.18 14.93 -1.53
C GLY A 63 2.48 14.15 -1.30
N ILE A 64 2.55 13.40 -0.21
CA ILE A 64 3.73 12.60 0.12
C ILE A 64 3.79 11.43 -0.89
N PRO A 65 4.96 11.15 -1.51
CA PRO A 65 5.13 9.98 -2.36
C PRO A 65 4.83 8.70 -1.59
N ASN A 66 4.47 7.65 -2.32
CA ASN A 66 4.35 6.31 -1.76
C ASN A 66 5.01 5.36 -2.76
N HIS A 67 6.15 4.78 -2.42
CA HIS A 67 6.89 3.89 -3.32
C HIS A 67 6.67 2.44 -2.96
N VAL A 68 6.98 2.03 -1.72
CA VAL A 68 6.86 0.64 -1.28
C VAL A 68 6.32 0.57 0.15
N LEU A 69 5.24 -0.19 0.33
CA LEU A 69 4.68 -0.53 1.65
C LEU A 69 4.69 -2.05 1.83
N GLY A 70 5.51 -2.53 2.75
CA GLY A 70 5.79 -3.95 3.00
C GLY A 70 7.22 -4.35 2.63
N ASP A 71 7.82 -5.22 3.43
CA ASP A 71 9.17 -5.77 3.21
C ASP A 71 9.23 -6.60 1.92
N ILE A 72 9.73 -6.00 0.83
CA ILE A 72 9.77 -6.61 -0.51
C ILE A 72 10.65 -7.87 -0.56
N ASP A 73 11.71 -7.92 0.24
CA ASP A 73 12.60 -9.09 0.31
C ASP A 73 11.84 -10.29 0.89
N LYS A 74 10.97 -10.07 1.88
CA LYS A 74 10.19 -11.14 2.54
C LYS A 74 8.80 -11.38 1.93
N ALA A 75 8.29 -10.45 1.14
CA ALA A 75 6.94 -10.53 0.57
C ALA A 75 6.74 -11.82 -0.26
N LYS A 76 5.55 -12.40 -0.15
CA LYS A 76 5.07 -13.54 -0.97
C LYS A 76 4.01 -13.13 -1.97
N VAL A 77 3.33 -12.02 -1.70
CA VAL A 77 2.41 -11.37 -2.63
C VAL A 77 2.89 -9.93 -2.80
N VAL A 78 3.07 -9.50 -4.04
CA VAL A 78 3.40 -8.11 -4.35
C VAL A 78 2.38 -7.56 -5.33
N ILE A 79 1.77 -6.43 -4.96
CA ILE A 79 0.84 -5.71 -5.83
C ILE A 79 1.60 -4.55 -6.47
N GLY A 80 1.84 -4.65 -7.78
CA GLY A 80 2.37 -3.56 -8.58
C GLY A 80 1.24 -2.60 -8.94
N LEU A 81 1.22 -1.45 -8.30
CA LEU A 81 0.21 -0.43 -8.49
C LEU A 81 0.69 0.63 -9.49
N LEU A 82 -0.27 1.20 -10.20
CA LEU A 82 -0.09 2.48 -10.84
C LEU A 82 -0.74 3.47 -9.88
N ASN A 83 -0.04 4.55 -9.52
CA ASN A 83 -0.59 5.59 -8.66
C ASN A 83 -1.28 6.72 -9.47
N PRO A 84 -2.49 6.55 -10.03
CA PRO A 84 -3.28 7.69 -10.41
C PRO A 84 -4.50 7.83 -9.51
N ARG A 85 -4.78 9.09 -9.15
CA ARG A 85 -5.95 9.63 -8.43
C ARG A 85 -5.80 9.81 -6.93
N THR A 86 -4.63 10.19 -6.49
CA THR A 86 -4.42 10.62 -5.10
C THR A 86 -4.40 12.14 -4.96
N GLN A 87 -4.32 12.88 -6.07
CA GLN A 87 -4.51 14.33 -6.07
C GLN A 87 -5.97 14.66 -6.40
N THR A 88 -6.60 15.49 -5.58
CA THR A 88 -7.96 16.02 -5.81
C THR A 88 -7.99 16.95 -7.04
N GLU A 89 -9.13 17.14 -7.72
CA GLU A 89 -9.20 18.12 -8.83
C GLU A 89 -8.86 19.54 -8.36
N GLU A 90 -9.17 19.83 -7.11
CA GLU A 90 -9.01 21.12 -6.45
C GLU A 90 -7.53 21.44 -6.19
N SER A 91 -6.69 20.42 -5.96
CA SER A 91 -5.24 20.56 -5.80
C SER A 91 -4.55 21.16 -7.04
N LYS A 92 -5.12 20.97 -8.25
CA LYS A 92 -4.58 21.53 -9.49
C LYS A 92 -4.57 23.05 -9.50
N ASN A 93 -5.52 23.65 -8.80
CA ASN A 93 -5.70 25.09 -8.71
C ASN A 93 -4.87 25.68 -7.57
N CYS A 94 -4.08 24.88 -6.86
CA CYS A 94 -3.12 25.40 -5.90
C CYS A 94 -1.88 25.90 -6.63
N ASP A 95 -1.47 27.11 -6.30
CA ASP A 95 -0.26 27.75 -6.80
C ASP A 95 0.93 27.55 -5.85
N THR A 96 0.66 27.22 -4.58
CA THR A 96 1.69 26.89 -3.56
C THR A 96 1.39 25.58 -2.82
N VAL A 97 2.41 25.00 -2.19
CA VAL A 97 2.24 23.79 -1.35
C VAL A 97 1.37 24.10 -0.14
N GLY A 98 1.53 25.28 0.45
CA GLY A 98 0.70 25.72 1.57
C GLY A 98 -0.79 25.82 1.19
N GLU A 99 -1.13 26.25 -0.02
CA GLU A 99 -2.53 26.20 -0.52
C GLU A 99 -3.04 24.78 -0.68
N TYR A 100 -2.20 23.86 -1.17
CA TYR A 100 -2.53 22.44 -1.22
C TYR A 100 -2.82 21.88 0.17
N ILE A 101 -1.92 22.11 1.13
CA ILE A 101 -2.07 21.63 2.50
C ILE A 101 -3.36 22.15 3.15
N ARG A 102 -3.70 23.44 2.99
CA ARG A 102 -4.96 24.00 3.51
C ARG A 102 -6.20 23.29 2.96
N LYS A 103 -6.19 22.95 1.67
CA LYS A 103 -7.31 22.24 1.04
C LYS A 103 -7.43 20.81 1.55
N GLU A 104 -6.33 20.06 1.59
CA GLU A 104 -6.34 18.69 2.11
C GLU A 104 -6.85 18.67 3.57
N ARG A 105 -6.38 19.58 4.43
CA ARG A 105 -6.91 19.72 5.81
C ARG A 105 -8.41 19.98 5.87
N THR A 106 -8.92 20.82 4.97
CA THR A 106 -10.36 21.14 4.92
C THR A 106 -11.17 19.90 4.53
N ASN A 107 -10.67 19.13 3.57
CA ASN A 107 -11.30 17.90 3.12
C ASN A 107 -11.22 16.79 4.21
N GLU A 108 -10.08 16.64 4.86
CA GLU A 108 -9.87 15.69 5.97
C GLU A 108 -10.79 16.00 7.17
N SER A 109 -10.96 17.29 7.53
CA SER A 109 -11.81 17.71 8.64
C SER A 109 -13.32 17.47 8.43
N ASN A 110 -13.74 17.22 7.19
CA ASN A 110 -15.13 16.94 6.85
C ASN A 110 -15.43 15.44 6.69
N GLU A 111 -14.41 14.58 6.60
CA GLU A 111 -14.55 13.17 6.22
C GLU A 111 -13.79 12.17 7.12
N ASP A 112 -13.23 12.60 8.27
CA ASP A 112 -12.43 11.75 9.20
C ASP A 112 -11.34 10.94 8.45
N VAL A 113 -10.69 11.57 7.46
CA VAL A 113 -9.73 10.90 6.58
C VAL A 113 -8.35 10.81 7.22
N SER A 114 -7.69 9.67 7.03
CA SER A 114 -6.27 9.38 7.32
C SER A 114 -5.38 10.62 7.18
N ASN A 115 -4.88 11.15 8.31
CA ASN A 115 -3.96 12.29 8.32
C ASN A 115 -2.66 11.96 7.55
N GLU A 116 -2.50 12.52 6.35
CA GLU A 116 -1.20 12.49 5.62
C GLU A 116 -0.18 13.47 6.23
N PHE A 117 -0.39 13.92 7.47
CA PHE A 117 0.43 14.93 8.13
C PHE A 117 0.89 14.44 9.49
N TYR A 118 2.12 14.79 9.85
CA TYR A 118 2.67 14.49 11.16
C TYR A 118 1.97 15.33 12.24
N VAL A 119 1.42 14.67 13.26
CA VAL A 119 0.69 15.29 14.40
C VAL A 119 1.45 15.08 15.73
N GLY A 120 2.72 14.68 15.68
CA GLY A 120 3.57 14.44 16.87
C GLY A 120 4.37 15.66 17.33
N ASP A 121 5.35 15.44 18.21
CA ASP A 121 6.26 16.51 18.67
C ASP A 121 7.23 16.88 17.54
N THR A 122 7.11 18.12 17.07
CA THR A 122 7.86 18.65 15.93
C THR A 122 9.28 19.06 16.31
N ASN A 123 9.57 19.17 17.62
CA ASN A 123 10.94 19.34 18.13
C ASN A 123 11.73 18.03 18.10
N ASN A 124 11.06 16.89 17.91
CA ASN A 124 11.70 15.60 17.71
C ASN A 124 11.87 15.32 16.21
N GLY A 125 12.98 15.82 15.65
CA GLY A 125 13.32 15.65 14.24
C GLY A 125 13.33 14.17 13.79
N GLU A 126 13.80 13.26 14.64
CA GLU A 126 13.85 11.82 14.33
C GLU A 126 12.45 11.25 14.06
N GLN A 127 11.47 11.54 14.92
CA GLN A 127 10.09 11.08 14.73
C GLN A 127 9.43 11.71 13.50
N LEU A 128 9.73 12.99 13.23
CA LEU A 128 9.25 13.68 12.04
C LEU A 128 9.77 13.01 10.77
N HIS A 129 11.09 12.79 10.70
CA HIS A 129 11.75 12.18 9.55
C HIS A 129 11.25 10.76 9.33
N GLU A 130 11.17 9.95 10.40
CA GLU A 130 10.65 8.59 10.36
C GLU A 130 9.21 8.55 9.85
N PHE A 131 8.34 9.49 10.27
CA PHE A 131 6.97 9.56 9.78
C PHE A 131 6.90 9.71 8.26
N TYR A 132 7.59 10.70 7.68
CA TYR A 132 7.54 10.92 6.23
C TYR A 132 8.28 9.84 5.45
N GLN A 133 9.40 9.34 5.97
CA GLN A 133 10.12 8.22 5.36
C GLN A 133 9.22 6.98 5.29
N ASN A 134 8.52 6.64 6.37
CA ASN A 134 7.59 5.51 6.41
C ASN A 134 6.33 5.70 5.56
N HIS A 135 6.03 6.92 5.10
CA HIS A 135 4.98 7.13 4.09
C HIS A 135 5.47 6.78 2.67
N ILE A 136 6.76 6.98 2.39
CA ILE A 136 7.37 6.73 1.08
C ILE A 136 7.84 5.28 0.96
N LEU A 137 8.53 4.78 1.99
CA LEU A 137 9.14 3.47 2.01
C LEU A 137 9.04 2.87 3.41
N SER A 138 8.20 1.86 3.61
CA SER A 138 8.06 1.18 4.91
C SER A 138 8.07 -0.33 4.78
N LYS A 139 8.83 -1.01 5.65
CA LYS A 139 8.79 -2.48 5.75
C LYS A 139 7.49 -2.98 6.36
N GLU A 140 6.78 -2.12 7.07
CA GLU A 140 5.46 -2.43 7.60
C GLU A 140 4.46 -2.56 6.44
N ASN A 141 3.77 -3.71 6.39
CA ASN A 141 2.83 -3.98 5.32
C ASN A 141 1.55 -3.14 5.49
N VAL A 142 0.92 -2.76 4.38
CA VAL A 142 -0.24 -1.86 4.43
C VAL A 142 -1.42 -2.41 5.24
N LEU A 143 -1.59 -3.74 5.26
CA LEU A 143 -2.68 -4.39 5.99
C LEU A 143 -2.47 -4.34 7.51
N TYR A 144 -1.23 -4.22 7.99
CA TYR A 144 -0.94 -4.02 9.41
C TYR A 144 -1.68 -2.79 9.95
N LYS A 145 -1.46 -1.62 9.31
CA LYS A 145 -2.07 -0.34 9.73
C LYS A 145 -3.58 -0.39 9.59
N GLU A 146 -4.08 -0.88 8.46
CA GLU A 146 -5.50 -0.85 8.14
C GLU A 146 -6.33 -1.83 8.98
N ILE A 147 -5.83 -3.04 9.25
CA ILE A 147 -6.54 -4.01 10.11
C ILE A 147 -6.49 -3.55 11.57
N LYS A 148 -5.40 -2.92 12.01
CA LYS A 148 -5.31 -2.31 13.35
C LYS A 148 -6.28 -1.14 13.50
N ALA A 149 -6.40 -0.28 12.48
CA ALA A 149 -7.39 0.79 12.47
C ALA A 149 -8.84 0.24 12.49
N LEU A 150 -9.08 -0.83 11.72
CA LEU A 150 -10.36 -1.53 11.72
C LEU A 150 -10.70 -2.14 13.09
N ARG A 151 -9.71 -2.71 13.81
CA ARG A 151 -9.86 -3.19 15.18
C ARG A 151 -10.25 -2.06 16.13
N LYS A 152 -9.57 -0.92 16.05
CA LYS A 152 -9.91 0.25 16.87
C LYS A 152 -11.34 0.75 16.61
N MET A 153 -11.73 0.84 15.34
CA MET A 153 -13.09 1.21 14.94
C MET A 153 -14.13 0.23 15.49
N TYR A 154 -13.81 -1.07 15.48
CA TYR A 154 -14.64 -2.12 16.09
C TYR A 154 -14.82 -1.91 17.60
N GLU A 155 -13.72 -1.70 18.34
CA GLU A 155 -13.77 -1.45 19.79
C GLU A 155 -14.60 -0.21 20.14
N GLU A 156 -14.42 0.88 19.40
CA GLU A 156 -15.13 2.15 19.63
C GLU A 156 -16.64 2.05 19.33
N SER A 157 -17.03 1.15 18.42
CA SER A 157 -18.45 0.91 18.11
C SER A 157 -19.24 0.36 19.29
N ASN A 158 -18.58 -0.43 20.15
CA ASN A 158 -19.23 -1.20 21.23
C ASN A 158 -20.42 -2.06 20.72
N GLU A 159 -20.30 -2.59 19.50
CA GLU A 159 -21.28 -3.44 18.83
C GLU A 159 -20.81 -4.90 18.81
N SER A 160 -21.71 -5.87 18.62
CA SER A 160 -21.29 -7.23 18.28
C SER A 160 -20.80 -7.28 16.83
N ALA A 161 -19.97 -8.27 16.48
CA ALA A 161 -19.46 -8.44 15.11
C ALA A 161 -20.56 -8.43 14.04
N ASP A 162 -21.70 -9.12 14.29
CA ASP A 162 -22.82 -9.15 13.35
C ASP A 162 -23.43 -7.78 13.11
N ILE A 163 -23.63 -6.98 14.18
CA ILE A 163 -24.18 -5.62 14.08
C ILE A 163 -23.17 -4.71 13.35
N PHE A 164 -21.89 -4.80 13.71
CA PHE A 164 -20.84 -4.01 13.10
C PHE A 164 -20.78 -4.23 11.59
N VAL A 165 -20.80 -5.49 11.15
CA VAL A 165 -20.77 -5.87 9.72
C VAL A 165 -21.98 -5.36 8.95
N ASP A 166 -23.16 -5.37 9.57
CA ASP A 166 -24.39 -4.95 8.88
C ASP A 166 -24.58 -3.43 8.84
N LYS A 167 -24.05 -2.72 9.85
CA LYS A 167 -24.15 -1.27 9.96
C LYS A 167 -23.12 -0.54 9.09
N HIS A 168 -21.87 -1.00 9.10
CA HIS A 168 -20.77 -0.30 8.42
C HIS A 168 -20.66 -0.70 6.96
N LYS A 169 -20.85 0.28 6.08
CA LYS A 169 -20.79 0.08 4.63
C LYS A 169 -19.35 0.08 4.15
N GLU A 170 -19.16 -0.40 2.92
CA GLU A 170 -17.84 -0.42 2.26
C GLU A 170 -17.19 0.98 2.22
N ASP A 171 -17.98 2.03 2.00
CA ASP A 171 -17.45 3.40 1.96
C ASP A 171 -17.01 3.91 3.34
N ASP A 172 -17.67 3.48 4.42
CA ASP A 172 -17.30 3.86 5.80
C ASP A 172 -15.94 3.23 6.17
N ILE A 173 -15.79 1.94 5.89
CA ILE A 173 -14.55 1.20 6.20
C ILE A 173 -13.39 1.65 5.32
N LYS A 174 -13.66 2.02 4.06
CA LYS A 174 -12.64 2.48 3.12
C LYS A 174 -11.87 3.71 3.61
N ILE A 175 -12.45 4.51 4.50
CA ILE A 175 -11.80 5.70 5.09
C ILE A 175 -10.56 5.30 5.89
N VAL A 176 -10.66 4.20 6.66
CA VAL A 176 -9.58 3.72 7.56
C VAL A 176 -8.82 2.52 7.01
N ALA A 177 -9.39 1.81 6.03
CA ALA A 177 -8.87 0.57 5.47
C ALA A 177 -9.05 0.52 3.95
N TYR A 178 -8.40 1.45 3.25
CA TYR A 178 -8.54 1.65 1.81
C TYR A 178 -8.07 0.44 0.99
N TYR A 179 -6.83 -0.04 1.20
CA TYR A 179 -6.25 -1.12 0.41
C TYR A 179 -6.92 -2.46 0.71
N PHE A 180 -7.24 -2.72 1.98
CA PHE A 180 -8.08 -3.81 2.42
C PHE A 180 -9.40 -3.79 1.64
N THR A 181 -10.12 -2.68 1.66
CA THR A 181 -11.42 -2.58 1.00
C THR A 181 -11.32 -2.74 -0.51
N LYS A 182 -10.39 -2.02 -1.15
CA LYS A 182 -10.27 -1.95 -2.61
C LYS A 182 -9.66 -3.19 -3.25
N TYR A 183 -8.70 -3.82 -2.59
CA TYR A 183 -7.93 -4.91 -3.18
C TYR A 183 -8.17 -6.21 -2.43
N TYR A 184 -7.83 -6.27 -1.15
CA TYR A 184 -7.66 -7.54 -0.44
C TYR A 184 -8.96 -8.18 0.04
N SER A 185 -10.01 -7.41 0.36
CA SER A 185 -11.29 -7.94 0.86
C SER A 185 -11.95 -8.91 -0.11
N LYS A 186 -11.67 -8.78 -1.41
CA LYS A 186 -12.35 -9.57 -2.45
C LYS A 186 -11.79 -10.99 -2.62
N VAL A 187 -10.74 -11.36 -1.87
CA VAL A 187 -10.22 -12.74 -1.82
C VAL A 187 -11.07 -13.66 -0.94
N PHE A 188 -11.91 -13.09 -0.07
CA PHE A 188 -12.82 -13.84 0.80
C PHE A 188 -14.13 -14.17 0.07
N SER A 189 -14.04 -15.11 -0.88
CA SER A 189 -15.14 -15.53 -1.73
C SER A 189 -16.11 -16.54 -1.10
N GLU A 190 -15.83 -16.99 0.12
CA GLU A 190 -16.64 -17.97 0.82
C GLU A 190 -17.85 -17.32 1.51
N GLY A 191 -19.04 -17.87 1.29
CA GLY A 191 -20.27 -17.43 1.95
C GLY A 191 -21.38 -17.00 0.99
N LYS A 192 -22.48 -16.50 1.58
CA LYS A 192 -23.65 -15.99 0.82
C LYS A 192 -23.66 -14.48 0.68
N ASP A 193 -22.84 -13.76 1.45
CA ASP A 193 -22.81 -12.30 1.44
C ASP A 193 -21.89 -11.76 0.33
N SER A 194 -21.83 -10.44 0.23
CA SER A 194 -20.87 -9.78 -0.66
C SER A 194 -19.44 -10.10 -0.21
N LEU A 195 -18.49 -10.14 -1.16
CA LEU A 195 -17.08 -10.42 -0.88
C LEU A 195 -16.51 -9.52 0.22
N PHE A 196 -16.90 -8.24 0.23
CA PHE A 196 -16.52 -7.30 1.27
C PHE A 196 -17.07 -7.70 2.64
N LYS A 197 -18.37 -8.03 2.72
CA LYS A 197 -18.99 -8.48 3.98
C LYS A 197 -18.34 -9.76 4.49
N ASN A 198 -18.02 -10.72 3.63
CA ASN A 198 -17.32 -11.94 4.04
C ASN A 198 -15.95 -11.63 4.66
N ALA A 199 -15.18 -10.73 4.05
CA ALA A 199 -13.90 -10.28 4.60
C ALA A 199 -14.08 -9.55 5.94
N LEU A 200 -15.09 -8.68 6.04
CA LEU A 200 -15.37 -7.96 7.28
C LEU A 200 -15.74 -8.93 8.40
N LYS A 201 -16.62 -9.89 8.12
CA LYS A 201 -16.98 -10.99 9.05
C LYS A 201 -15.78 -11.80 9.51
N HIS A 202 -14.85 -12.08 8.59
CA HIS A 202 -13.62 -12.80 8.92
C HIS A 202 -12.82 -12.07 10.01
N TYR A 203 -12.51 -10.79 9.81
CA TYR A 203 -11.73 -10.03 10.80
C TYR A 203 -12.52 -9.71 12.07
N THR A 204 -13.81 -9.40 11.99
CA THR A 204 -14.62 -9.15 13.19
C THR A 204 -14.83 -10.42 14.03
N SER A 205 -14.86 -11.60 13.41
CA SER A 205 -14.85 -12.86 14.16
C SER A 205 -13.56 -13.05 14.96
N ILE A 206 -12.40 -12.70 14.38
CA ILE A 206 -11.12 -12.72 15.12
C ILE A 206 -11.16 -11.72 16.27
N PHE A 207 -11.72 -10.53 16.05
CA PHE A 207 -11.87 -9.50 17.07
C PHE A 207 -12.73 -9.95 18.25
N ASP A 208 -13.86 -10.60 17.98
CA ASP A 208 -14.70 -11.21 19.03
C ASP A 208 -13.93 -12.27 19.82
N LYS A 209 -13.19 -13.15 19.13
CA LYS A 209 -12.35 -14.16 19.78
C LYS A 209 -11.27 -13.52 20.66
N MET A 210 -10.70 -12.38 20.24
CA MET A 210 -9.76 -11.63 21.08
C MET A 210 -10.45 -11.15 22.36
N ASP A 211 -11.63 -10.54 22.25
CA ASP A 211 -12.38 -10.01 23.40
C ASP A 211 -12.88 -11.10 24.35
N GLU A 212 -13.26 -12.26 23.81
CA GLU A 212 -13.55 -13.44 24.60
C GLU A 212 -12.30 -13.96 25.31
N THR A 213 -11.18 -14.08 24.60
CA THR A 213 -9.93 -14.60 25.14
C THR A 213 -9.40 -13.71 26.27
N LYS A 214 -9.55 -12.38 26.18
CA LYS A 214 -9.17 -11.41 27.23
C LYS A 214 -9.86 -11.63 28.58
N LYS A 215 -10.94 -12.42 28.64
CA LYS A 215 -11.58 -12.84 29.90
C LYS A 215 -10.76 -13.88 30.67
N TYR A 216 -9.90 -14.61 29.97
CA TYR A 216 -9.14 -15.76 30.51
C TYR A 216 -7.63 -15.49 30.61
N THR A 217 -7.13 -14.41 30.01
CA THR A 217 -5.71 -14.10 29.94
C THR A 217 -5.44 -12.60 30.02
N ASN A 218 -4.17 -12.21 30.14
CA ASN A 218 -3.76 -10.81 30.17
C ASN A 218 -4.06 -10.13 28.82
N ASN A 219 -4.80 -9.01 28.87
CA ASN A 219 -5.16 -8.22 27.69
C ASN A 219 -3.93 -7.80 26.86
N LYS A 220 -2.88 -7.35 27.54
CA LYS A 220 -1.66 -6.88 26.87
C LYS A 220 -1.02 -7.96 26.00
N ASP A 221 -1.05 -9.21 26.47
CA ASP A 221 -0.46 -10.34 25.76
C ASP A 221 -1.22 -10.65 24.45
N ILE A 222 -2.54 -10.48 24.43
CA ILE A 222 -3.36 -10.72 23.23
C ILE A 222 -3.13 -9.64 22.18
N GLU A 223 -3.06 -8.37 22.58
CA GLU A 223 -2.75 -7.28 21.67
C GLU A 223 -1.34 -7.41 21.07
N GLU A 224 -0.34 -7.72 21.90
CA GLU A 224 1.03 -7.97 21.42
C GLU A 224 1.09 -9.15 20.44
N LYS A 225 0.29 -10.21 20.65
CA LYS A 225 0.20 -11.36 19.74
C LYS A 225 -0.51 -11.03 18.44
N PHE A 226 -1.53 -10.18 18.49
CA PHE A 226 -2.23 -9.69 17.32
C PHE A 226 -1.30 -8.86 16.43
N GLU A 227 -0.58 -7.90 17.01
CA GLU A 227 0.41 -7.10 16.27
C GLU A 227 1.52 -7.98 15.66
N GLN A 228 2.03 -8.97 16.41
CA GLN A 228 2.96 -9.96 15.87
C GLN A 228 2.39 -10.79 14.72
N ALA A 229 1.07 -11.03 14.69
CA ALA A 229 0.41 -11.73 13.60
C ALA A 229 0.25 -10.84 12.37
N LEU A 230 -0.08 -9.56 12.56
CA LEU A 230 -0.16 -8.56 11.49
C LEU A 230 1.21 -8.33 10.83
N ASP A 231 2.29 -8.26 11.61
CA ASP A 231 3.66 -8.08 11.10
C ASP A 231 4.12 -9.25 10.22
N LYS A 232 3.57 -10.44 10.48
CA LYS A 232 3.85 -11.66 9.68
C LYS A 232 3.11 -11.70 8.35
N ILE A 233 2.20 -10.76 8.06
CA ILE A 233 1.53 -10.69 6.76
C ILE A 233 2.58 -10.33 5.69
N LYS A 234 2.85 -11.27 4.78
CA LYS A 234 3.90 -11.15 3.74
C LYS A 234 3.38 -10.54 2.44
N VAL A 235 2.79 -9.36 2.53
CA VAL A 235 2.34 -8.58 1.37
C VAL A 235 3.20 -7.32 1.21
N ALA A 236 3.44 -6.93 -0.03
CA ALA A 236 4.00 -5.62 -0.34
C ALA A 236 3.20 -4.95 -1.46
N ASN A 237 3.04 -3.63 -1.38
CA ASN A 237 2.57 -2.81 -2.48
C ASN A 237 3.77 -2.03 -3.02
N ILE A 238 3.92 -1.97 -4.33
CA ILE A 238 4.95 -1.17 -5.00
C ILE A 238 4.30 -0.32 -6.09
N GLU A 239 4.55 0.98 -6.05
CA GLU A 239 4.02 1.92 -7.03
C GLU A 239 4.99 2.10 -8.19
N LEU A 240 4.54 1.82 -9.41
CA LEU A 240 5.32 2.11 -10.62
C LEU A 240 5.74 3.57 -10.67
N ILE A 241 4.86 4.44 -10.19
CA ILE A 241 5.06 5.88 -10.13
C ILE A 241 4.79 6.26 -8.67
N PRO A 242 5.84 6.52 -7.87
CA PRO A 242 5.64 6.80 -6.46
C PRO A 242 4.99 8.16 -6.19
N TYR A 243 4.94 9.02 -7.21
CA TYR A 243 4.41 10.38 -7.10
C TYR A 243 2.89 10.43 -7.31
N ARG A 244 2.26 11.34 -6.58
CA ARG A 244 0.81 11.52 -6.53
C ARG A 244 0.34 12.21 -7.82
N SER A 245 -0.49 11.54 -8.63
CA SER A 245 -0.97 12.10 -9.90
C SER A 245 -2.50 12.15 -9.98
N PHE A 246 -3.04 13.11 -10.75
CA PHE A 246 -4.48 13.24 -10.94
C PHE A 246 -5.05 12.24 -11.98
N LYS A 247 -4.36 12.06 -13.11
CA LYS A 247 -4.73 11.12 -14.17
C LYS A 247 -3.51 10.32 -14.58
N SER A 248 -3.72 9.07 -15.00
CA SER A 248 -2.65 8.20 -15.54
C SER A 248 -1.90 8.83 -16.71
N GLY A 249 -2.57 9.66 -17.53
CA GLY A 249 -1.96 10.42 -18.62
C GLY A 249 -1.31 11.75 -18.21
N SER A 250 -1.33 12.12 -16.93
CA SER A 250 -0.64 13.32 -16.42
C SER A 250 0.88 13.14 -16.39
N LEU A 251 1.37 11.92 -16.59
CA LEU A 251 2.79 11.59 -16.65
C LEU A 251 3.09 11.06 -18.05
N SER A 252 3.77 11.88 -18.85
CA SER A 252 4.31 11.48 -20.15
C SER A 252 5.74 10.95 -19.98
N ASN A 253 6.07 9.84 -20.65
CA ASN A 253 7.39 9.18 -20.66
C ASN A 253 7.77 8.57 -19.29
N LEU A 254 7.02 7.55 -18.88
CA LEU A 254 7.32 6.77 -17.66
C LEU A 254 8.70 6.12 -17.73
N ASP A 255 9.14 5.77 -18.94
CA ASP A 255 10.42 5.10 -19.22
C ASP A 255 11.64 5.99 -18.90
N ASN A 256 11.41 7.28 -18.66
CA ASN A 256 12.46 8.22 -18.25
C ASN A 256 12.52 8.43 -16.72
N LEU A 257 11.68 7.76 -15.93
CA LEU A 257 11.70 7.87 -14.48
C LEU A 257 12.61 6.81 -13.87
N GLU A 258 13.64 7.27 -13.17
CA GLU A 258 14.56 6.38 -12.47
C GLU A 258 13.85 5.67 -11.31
N SER A 259 12.87 6.31 -10.68
CA SER A 259 12.00 5.64 -9.70
C SER A 259 11.17 4.50 -10.31
N SER A 260 10.62 4.69 -11.52
CA SER A 260 9.86 3.64 -12.22
C SER A 260 10.77 2.49 -12.68
N LYS A 261 11.95 2.81 -13.20
CA LYS A 261 12.97 1.79 -13.53
C LYS A 261 13.40 1.01 -12.30
N LEU A 262 13.60 1.68 -11.16
CA LEU A 262 13.93 1.05 -9.90
C LEU A 262 12.81 0.10 -9.46
N SER A 263 11.55 0.56 -9.47
CA SER A 263 10.39 -0.30 -9.19
C SER A 263 10.37 -1.56 -10.07
N ALA A 264 10.62 -1.40 -11.37
CA ALA A 264 10.66 -2.50 -12.31
C ALA A 264 11.79 -3.49 -12.04
N LYS A 265 13.01 -2.97 -11.84
CA LYS A 265 14.18 -3.75 -11.43
C LYS A 265 13.90 -4.58 -10.18
N ILE A 266 13.35 -3.94 -9.13
CA ILE A 266 13.07 -4.59 -7.85
C ILE A 266 12.11 -5.76 -8.02
N LEU A 267 11.06 -5.62 -8.83
CA LEU A 267 10.11 -6.70 -9.11
C LEU A 267 10.76 -7.85 -9.90
N ILE A 268 11.57 -7.55 -10.90
CA ILE A 268 12.29 -8.55 -11.68
C ILE A 268 13.27 -9.35 -10.80
N GLU A 269 14.07 -8.65 -10.01
CA GLU A 269 15.01 -9.29 -9.10
C GLU A 269 14.29 -10.08 -7.99
N LYS A 270 13.12 -9.61 -7.53
CA LYS A 270 12.27 -10.38 -6.62
C LYS A 270 11.80 -11.69 -7.26
N ILE A 271 11.33 -11.67 -8.50
CA ILE A 271 10.94 -12.89 -9.24
C ILE A 271 12.14 -13.83 -9.44
N LYS A 272 13.33 -13.29 -9.71
CA LYS A 272 14.56 -14.10 -9.84
C LYS A 272 14.95 -14.79 -8.54
N LYS A 273 14.86 -14.08 -7.41
CA LYS A 273 15.21 -14.59 -6.08
C LYS A 273 14.16 -15.56 -5.52
N ASP A 274 12.88 -15.38 -5.85
CA ASP A 274 11.76 -16.15 -5.31
C ASP A 274 10.77 -16.50 -6.43
N LYS A 275 10.96 -17.66 -7.07
CA LYS A 275 10.13 -18.10 -8.20
C LYS A 275 8.66 -18.36 -7.82
N ASP A 276 8.38 -18.54 -6.53
CA ASP A 276 7.04 -18.74 -6.00
C ASP A 276 6.32 -17.43 -5.61
N VAL A 277 6.98 -16.27 -5.77
CA VAL A 277 6.35 -14.98 -5.50
C VAL A 277 5.17 -14.74 -6.45
N ILE A 278 4.09 -14.20 -5.90
CA ILE A 278 2.91 -13.81 -6.66
C ILE A 278 3.01 -12.31 -6.94
N ILE A 279 3.22 -11.93 -8.20
CA ILE A 279 3.21 -10.52 -8.62
C ILE A 279 1.89 -10.22 -9.33
N ILE A 280 1.17 -9.20 -8.91
CA ILE A 280 -0.09 -8.77 -9.55
C ILE A 280 0.02 -7.32 -9.97
N LEU A 281 0.04 -7.07 -11.27
CA LEU A 281 0.24 -5.74 -11.85
C LEU A 281 -1.08 -5.09 -12.26
N ARG A 282 -1.27 -3.87 -11.77
CA ARG A 282 -2.26 -2.92 -12.27
C ARG A 282 -1.67 -2.19 -13.47
N SER A 283 -2.41 -2.16 -14.58
CA SER A 283 -1.94 -1.58 -15.85
C SER A 283 -0.65 -2.25 -16.35
N ALA A 284 -0.67 -3.58 -16.49
CA ALA A 284 0.51 -4.38 -16.84
C ALA A 284 1.24 -3.88 -18.10
N ASP A 285 0.52 -3.30 -19.06
CA ASP A 285 1.08 -2.66 -20.26
C ASP A 285 2.09 -1.56 -19.94
N LYS A 286 1.91 -0.84 -18.82
CA LYS A 286 2.83 0.21 -18.37
C LYS A 286 4.07 -0.32 -17.66
N TRP A 287 3.97 -1.52 -17.11
CA TRP A 287 5.11 -2.19 -16.47
C TRP A 287 5.95 -2.96 -17.49
N GLU A 288 5.31 -3.55 -18.50
CA GLU A 288 5.93 -4.43 -19.49
C GLU A 288 7.07 -3.75 -20.24
N GLU A 289 6.90 -2.51 -20.67
CA GLU A 289 7.95 -1.74 -21.37
C GLU A 289 9.24 -1.63 -20.54
N LEU A 290 9.12 -1.24 -19.27
CA LEU A 290 10.25 -1.16 -18.34
C LEU A 290 10.84 -2.52 -18.00
N PHE A 291 9.99 -3.56 -17.96
CA PHE A 291 10.45 -4.92 -17.66
C PHE A 291 11.29 -5.46 -18.82
N GLU A 292 10.83 -5.26 -20.06
CA GLU A 292 11.56 -5.66 -21.27
C GLU A 292 12.88 -4.91 -21.39
N GLU A 293 12.90 -3.58 -21.18
CA GLU A 293 14.13 -2.79 -21.21
C GLU A 293 15.17 -3.31 -20.22
N TYR A 294 14.77 -3.53 -18.96
CA TYR A 294 15.66 -4.07 -17.93
C TYR A 294 16.15 -5.48 -18.28
N CYS A 295 15.25 -6.36 -18.75
CA CYS A 295 15.61 -7.72 -19.13
C CYS A 295 16.61 -7.76 -20.30
N ILE A 296 16.47 -6.88 -21.28
CA ILE A 296 17.42 -6.78 -22.40
C ILE A 296 18.81 -6.38 -21.89
N ASN A 297 18.88 -5.39 -21.00
CA ASN A 297 20.15 -4.90 -20.47
C ASN A 297 20.88 -5.92 -19.59
N GLU A 298 20.13 -6.80 -18.92
CA GLU A 298 20.67 -7.81 -17.99
C GLU A 298 20.72 -9.23 -18.61
N GLU A 299 20.49 -9.36 -19.92
CA GLU A 299 20.46 -10.64 -20.65
C GLU A 299 19.47 -11.68 -20.05
N ILE A 300 18.34 -11.22 -19.52
CA ILE A 300 17.27 -12.06 -18.93
C ILE A 300 16.21 -12.37 -19.98
N ASN A 301 15.71 -13.61 -20.03
CA ASN A 301 14.60 -13.93 -20.93
C ASN A 301 13.26 -13.54 -20.28
N TYR A 302 12.75 -12.35 -20.61
CA TYR A 302 11.48 -11.84 -20.07
C TYR A 302 10.33 -12.85 -20.15
N LYS A 303 10.18 -13.53 -21.30
CA LYS A 303 9.07 -14.45 -21.56
C LYS A 303 9.17 -15.77 -20.79
N GLN A 304 10.38 -16.25 -20.52
CA GLN A 304 10.58 -17.53 -19.85
C GLN A 304 10.82 -17.37 -18.35
N ASP A 305 11.55 -16.33 -17.94
CA ASP A 305 12.07 -16.20 -16.59
C ASP A 305 11.22 -15.31 -15.69
N ILE A 306 10.43 -14.40 -16.27
CA ILE A 306 9.76 -13.30 -15.57
C ILE A 306 8.23 -13.36 -15.72
N VAL A 307 7.71 -13.28 -16.94
CA VAL A 307 6.27 -13.09 -17.20
C VAL A 307 5.37 -14.23 -16.67
N SER A 308 5.92 -15.44 -16.54
CA SER A 308 5.18 -16.60 -16.01
C SER A 308 4.76 -16.42 -14.54
N SER A 309 5.49 -15.61 -13.78
CA SER A 309 5.20 -15.32 -12.36
C SER A 309 4.32 -14.06 -12.19
N ILE A 310 3.88 -13.45 -13.30
CA ILE A 310 3.11 -12.22 -13.30
C ILE A 310 1.64 -12.51 -13.59
N TYR A 311 0.78 -11.93 -12.76
CA TYR A 311 -0.64 -11.80 -12.98
C TYR A 311 -0.98 -10.33 -13.23
N LYS A 312 -2.11 -10.08 -13.88
CA LYS A 312 -2.61 -8.73 -14.13
C LYS A 312 -4.09 -8.62 -13.83
N PHE A 313 -4.49 -7.43 -13.41
CA PHE A 313 -5.91 -7.09 -13.33
C PHE A 313 -6.52 -7.01 -14.73
N LYS A 314 -7.73 -7.57 -14.91
CA LYS A 314 -8.47 -7.46 -16.17
C LYS A 314 -8.80 -6.01 -16.51
N ASN A 315 -9.10 -5.21 -15.49
CA ASN A 315 -9.49 -3.80 -15.61
C ASN A 315 -8.72 -2.95 -14.57
N GLN A 316 -8.49 -1.67 -14.85
CA GLN A 316 -7.77 -0.77 -13.92
C GLN A 316 -8.48 -0.54 -12.58
N SER A 317 -9.80 -0.79 -12.48
CA SER A 317 -10.57 -0.65 -11.23
C SER A 317 -10.87 -1.98 -10.57
N ALA A 318 -10.20 -3.05 -10.99
CA ALA A 318 -10.49 -4.39 -10.50
C ALA A 318 -9.82 -4.65 -9.13
N ALA A 319 -10.44 -5.55 -8.36
CA ALA A 319 -9.99 -5.99 -7.05
C ALA A 319 -9.42 -7.41 -7.10
N LEU A 320 -8.74 -7.88 -6.04
CA LEU A 320 -8.13 -9.21 -6.01
C LEU A 320 -9.21 -10.29 -5.87
N SER A 321 -9.67 -10.84 -6.99
CA SER A 321 -10.61 -11.96 -7.02
C SER A 321 -10.39 -12.82 -8.25
N GLU A 322 -10.87 -14.06 -8.20
CA GLU A 322 -10.73 -15.05 -9.28
C GLU A 322 -11.23 -14.53 -10.62
N ARG A 323 -12.28 -13.69 -10.58
CA ARG A 323 -12.92 -13.14 -11.79
C ARG A 323 -12.17 -11.95 -12.35
N ASN A 324 -11.27 -11.35 -11.59
CA ASN A 324 -10.67 -10.04 -11.87
C ASN A 324 -9.18 -10.10 -12.19
N ILE A 325 -8.51 -11.20 -11.89
CA ILE A 325 -7.09 -11.42 -12.23
C ILE A 325 -6.96 -12.44 -13.36
N VAL A 326 -5.88 -12.33 -14.14
CA VAL A 326 -5.47 -13.30 -15.17
C VAL A 326 -3.95 -13.43 -15.18
N SER A 327 -3.43 -14.55 -15.68
CA SER A 327 -1.99 -14.65 -15.98
C SER A 327 -1.61 -13.59 -17.03
N ALA A 328 -0.42 -13.00 -16.91
CA ALA A 328 0.10 -12.06 -17.90
C ALA A 328 0.24 -12.71 -19.29
N LEU A 329 0.61 -13.99 -19.35
CA LEU A 329 0.70 -14.82 -20.55
C LEU A 329 -0.67 -15.16 -21.18
N ASN A 330 -1.78 -14.87 -20.50
CA ASN A 330 -3.14 -15.27 -20.88
C ASN A 330 -3.32 -16.81 -21.03
N GLU A 331 -2.49 -17.61 -20.36
CA GLU A 331 -2.60 -19.08 -20.33
C GLU A 331 -3.65 -19.57 -19.30
N ASP A 332 -4.01 -20.86 -19.39
CA ASP A 332 -5.21 -21.51 -18.82
C ASP A 332 -5.54 -21.08 -17.37
N THR A 333 -6.83 -20.78 -17.12
CA THR A 333 -7.36 -20.16 -15.88
C THR A 333 -7.29 -21.06 -14.65
N LYS A 334 -6.94 -22.35 -14.80
CA LYS A 334 -6.97 -23.38 -13.75
C LYS A 334 -6.03 -23.10 -12.56
N GLY A 335 -5.10 -22.15 -12.68
CA GLY A 335 -4.21 -21.74 -11.60
C GLY A 335 -4.72 -20.59 -10.72
N ILE A 336 -5.68 -19.80 -11.19
CA ILE A 336 -6.06 -18.52 -10.54
C ILE A 336 -6.68 -18.73 -9.17
N ASN A 337 -7.55 -19.73 -9.00
CA ASN A 337 -8.18 -20.02 -7.71
C ASN A 337 -7.13 -20.36 -6.64
N LYS A 338 -6.12 -21.18 -7.01
CA LYS A 338 -5.00 -21.49 -6.11
C LYS A 338 -4.20 -20.24 -5.71
N ILE A 339 -4.10 -19.26 -6.61
CA ILE A 339 -3.41 -17.99 -6.33
C ILE A 339 -4.23 -17.15 -5.36
N ILE A 340 -5.55 -17.03 -5.57
CA ILE A 340 -6.44 -16.33 -4.65
C ILE A 340 -6.44 -17.01 -3.27
N ASP A 341 -6.49 -18.35 -3.22
CA ASP A 341 -6.39 -19.11 -1.97
C ASP A 341 -5.07 -18.84 -1.25
N LYS A 342 -3.94 -18.82 -1.97
CA LYS A 342 -2.63 -18.47 -1.40
C LYS A 342 -2.61 -17.05 -0.83
N ILE A 343 -3.20 -16.08 -1.55
CA ILE A 343 -3.27 -14.69 -1.07
C ILE A 343 -4.12 -14.62 0.21
N ARG A 344 -5.30 -15.25 0.20
CA ARG A 344 -6.17 -15.34 1.37
C ARG A 344 -5.45 -15.94 2.57
N ASP A 345 -4.73 -17.04 2.36
CA ASP A 345 -3.92 -17.70 3.40
C ASP A 345 -2.83 -16.81 3.99
N VAL A 346 -2.24 -15.91 3.19
CA VAL A 346 -1.22 -14.96 3.65
C VAL A 346 -1.82 -13.87 4.53
N ILE A 347 -3.07 -13.47 4.30
CA ILE A 347 -3.69 -12.31 4.97
C ILE A 347 -4.71 -12.68 6.05
N SER A 348 -5.15 -13.94 6.13
CA SER A 348 -6.27 -14.37 6.97
C SER A 348 -5.99 -14.41 8.46
N LEU A 349 -4.73 -14.31 8.90
CA LEU A 349 -4.36 -14.48 10.32
C LEU A 349 -4.78 -15.84 10.93
N LYS A 350 -4.96 -16.87 10.10
CA LYS A 350 -5.45 -18.21 10.52
C LYS A 350 -4.72 -18.82 11.72
N ASP A 351 -3.40 -18.62 11.80
CA ASP A 351 -2.60 -19.16 12.90
C ASP A 351 -2.87 -18.43 14.22
N PHE A 352 -3.13 -17.12 14.15
CA PHE A 352 -3.52 -16.33 15.32
C PHE A 352 -4.94 -16.64 15.76
N GLU A 353 -5.86 -16.77 14.81
CA GLU A 353 -7.23 -17.19 15.10
C GLU A 353 -7.27 -18.55 15.81
N LYS A 354 -6.51 -19.53 15.31
CA LYS A 354 -6.37 -20.84 15.95
C LYS A 354 -5.79 -20.75 17.37
N TYR A 355 -4.83 -19.85 17.58
CA TYR A 355 -4.28 -19.61 18.91
C TYR A 355 -5.34 -19.09 19.90
N LEU A 356 -6.26 -18.23 19.45
CA LEU A 356 -7.39 -17.77 20.27
C LEU A 356 -8.37 -18.92 20.56
N ASP A 357 -8.73 -19.71 19.53
CA ASP A 357 -9.62 -20.87 19.67
C ASP A 357 -9.08 -21.90 20.68
N ASP A 358 -7.77 -22.13 20.66
CA ASP A 358 -7.08 -23.02 21.61
C ASP A 358 -7.15 -22.51 23.07
N ILE A 359 -7.29 -21.20 23.31
CA ILE A 359 -7.47 -20.64 24.65
C ILE A 359 -8.93 -20.74 25.07
N ILE A 360 -9.86 -20.34 24.20
CA ILE A 360 -11.30 -20.35 24.47
C ILE A 360 -11.76 -21.79 24.79
N SER A 361 -11.36 -22.76 23.97
CA SER A 361 -11.74 -24.18 24.14
C SER A 361 -11.21 -24.82 25.43
N LYS A 362 -10.13 -24.28 26.02
CA LYS A 362 -9.60 -24.77 27.31
C LYS A 362 -10.30 -24.16 28.52
N ASN A 363 -11.08 -23.10 28.33
CA ASN A 363 -11.73 -22.35 29.40
C ASN A 363 -13.27 -22.29 29.25
N SER A 364 -13.82 -23.01 28.25
CA SER A 364 -15.24 -23.27 28.03
C SER A 364 -15.57 -24.69 28.47
#